data_AF-A0A9L0I650-F1
#
_entry.id   AF-A0A9L0I650-F1
#
_cell.length_a   1.000
_cell.length_b   1.000
_cell.length_c   1.000
_cell.angle_alpha   90.00
_cell.angle_beta   90.00
_cell.angle_gamma   90.00
#
_symmetry.space_group_name_H-M   'P 1'
#
loop_
_entity.id
_entity.type
_entity.pdbx_description
1 polymer ?
#
loop_
_entity_poly.entity_id
_entity_poly.type
_entity_poly.pdbx_seq_one_letter_code
_entity_poly.pdbx_strand_id
1 'polypeptide(L)'
;MAAAEAADTQLMLGVGLIGYIAGFVDLEVSSRPDLYDVFVNLADTEITIAPLAKEAMTMGKLHKEIGQLIVQSAEDPEKSDSQVIQDISLKTREILSNLAPFSEVSGDGEKLVLNFELLKQRRFPPATENFLYHLAAAEQMLNI
;
A
#
# COMPACT_ATOMS: atom_id res chain seq x y z
N MET A 1 -14.72 5.62 30.81
CA MET A 1 -15.70 6.21 29.88
C MET A 1 -15.36 7.69 29.76
N ALA A 2 -14.46 8.02 28.84
CA ALA A 2 -14.12 9.39 28.48
C ALA A 2 -14.30 9.47 26.96
N ALA A 3 -15.24 10.30 26.54
CA ALA A 3 -15.55 10.56 25.16
C ALA A 3 -14.37 11.28 24.52
N ALA A 4 -13.79 10.69 23.47
CA ALA A 4 -12.90 11.40 22.57
C ALA A 4 -13.77 12.21 21.63
N GLU A 5 -13.58 13.53 21.68
CA GLU A 5 -14.29 14.53 20.91
C GLU A 5 -13.93 14.37 19.42
N ALA A 6 -14.93 14.07 18.61
CA ALA A 6 -14.80 13.86 17.18
C ALA A 6 -14.71 15.21 16.47
N ALA A 7 -13.51 15.60 16.04
CA ALA A 7 -13.33 16.60 15.00
C ALA A 7 -12.18 16.15 14.09
N ASP A 8 -12.46 16.08 12.79
CA ASP A 8 -11.55 15.81 11.68
C ASP A 8 -10.94 14.41 11.53
N THR A 9 -11.80 13.38 11.47
CA THR A 9 -11.41 12.07 10.92
C THR A 9 -12.05 11.85 9.55
N GLN A 10 -11.30 12.06 8.47
CA GLN A 10 -11.71 11.63 7.13
C GLN A 10 -11.45 10.11 7.01
N LEU A 11 -12.47 9.32 7.35
CA LEU A 11 -12.43 7.85 7.31
C LEU A 11 -12.64 7.36 5.87
N MET A 12 -11.59 6.83 5.24
CA MET A 12 -11.75 5.97 4.06
C MET A 12 -11.77 4.51 4.51
N LEU A 13 -12.95 3.89 4.51
CA LEU A 13 -13.15 2.48 4.87
C LEU A 13 -13.12 1.60 3.62
N GLY A 14 -12.04 0.84 3.45
CA GLY A 14 -11.97 -0.29 2.51
C GLY A 14 -12.36 -1.59 3.22
N VAL A 15 -13.27 -2.34 2.62
CA VAL A 15 -13.91 -3.55 3.19
C VAL A 15 -12.88 -4.64 3.54
N GLY A 16 -12.82 -5.05 4.81
CA GLY A 16 -12.30 -6.36 5.22
C GLY A 16 -11.11 -6.42 6.20
N LEU A 17 -10.44 -5.31 6.48
CA LEU A 17 -9.36 -5.23 7.49
C LEU A 17 -9.55 -3.96 8.31
N ILE A 18 -9.49 -4.05 9.64
CA ILE A 18 -9.61 -2.93 10.59
C ILE A 18 -8.33 -2.07 10.55
N GLY A 19 -8.07 -1.45 9.40
CA GLY A 19 -7.07 -0.40 9.25
C GLY A 19 -7.76 0.96 9.25
N TYR A 20 -7.13 1.96 9.86
CA TYR A 20 -7.57 3.35 9.78
C TYR A 20 -6.39 4.25 9.45
N ILE A 21 -6.70 5.38 8.82
CA ILE A 21 -5.78 6.50 8.67
C ILE A 21 -6.36 7.65 9.49
N ALA A 22 -5.55 8.24 10.35
CA ALA A 22 -5.95 9.38 11.16
C ALA A 22 -4.88 10.48 11.06
N GLY A 23 -5.33 11.72 10.91
CA GLY A 23 -4.49 12.90 10.96
C GLY A 23 -4.48 13.49 12.36
N PHE A 24 -3.33 13.97 12.81
CA PHE A 24 -3.17 14.61 14.11
C PHE A 24 -2.38 15.89 13.95
N VAL A 25 -2.82 16.95 14.63
CA VAL A 25 -2.06 18.20 14.78
C VAL A 25 -1.13 18.16 15.99
N ASP A 26 -1.39 17.27 16.94
CA ASP A 26 -0.61 17.08 18.15
C ASP A 26 0.47 16.01 17.95
N LEU A 27 1.73 16.40 18.18
CA LEU A 27 2.89 15.52 18.02
C LEU A 27 3.01 14.49 19.16
N GLU A 28 2.31 14.66 20.28
CA GLU A 28 2.35 13.70 21.39
C GLU A 28 1.94 12.28 20.98
N VAL A 29 1.13 12.15 19.91
CA VAL A 29 0.74 10.86 19.32
C VAL A 29 1.96 10.04 18.90
N SER A 30 3.05 10.67 18.44
CA SER A 30 4.30 9.98 18.08
C SER A 30 4.96 9.22 19.24
N SER A 31 4.65 9.59 20.49
CA SER A 31 5.16 8.91 21.68
C SER A 31 4.35 7.66 22.08
N ARG A 32 3.28 7.35 21.32
CA ARG A 32 2.31 6.28 21.59
C ARG A 32 2.31 5.23 20.47
N PRO A 33 3.38 4.42 20.34
CA PRO A 33 3.47 3.38 19.31
C PRO A 33 2.45 2.24 19.49
N ASP A 34 1.67 2.25 20.57
CA ASP A 34 0.50 1.40 20.78
C ASP A 34 -0.73 1.82 19.95
N LEU A 35 -0.73 3.03 19.37
CA LEU A 35 -1.86 3.60 18.63
C LEU A 35 -1.71 3.56 17.11
N TYR A 36 -0.57 3.12 16.58
CA TYR A 36 -0.31 3.09 15.14
C TYR A 36 0.69 2.00 14.77
N ASP A 37 0.59 1.50 13.54
CA ASP A 37 1.63 0.70 12.92
C ASP A 37 2.68 1.58 12.23
N VAL A 38 2.23 2.68 11.61
CA VAL A 38 3.05 3.66 10.90
C VAL A 38 2.64 5.07 11.32
N PHE A 39 3.60 5.90 11.69
CA PHE A 39 3.45 7.32 11.95
C PHE A 39 4.23 8.12 10.92
N VAL A 40 3.59 9.08 10.27
CA VAL A 40 4.20 9.95 9.26
C VAL A 40 4.23 11.37 9.79
N ASN A 41 5.43 11.86 10.08
CA ASN A 41 5.65 13.25 10.43
C ASN A 41 5.94 14.05 9.16
N LEU A 42 4.93 14.80 8.69
CA LEU A 42 5.06 15.60 7.47
C LEU A 42 6.01 16.79 7.64
N ALA A 43 6.12 17.36 8.83
CA ALA A 43 6.98 18.51 9.10
C ALA A 43 8.47 18.11 9.04
N ASP A 44 8.80 16.97 9.65
CA ASP A 44 10.18 16.47 9.71
C ASP A 44 10.50 15.50 8.56
N THR A 45 9.55 15.25 7.66
CA THR A 45 9.67 14.28 6.54
C THR A 45 10.11 12.88 7.00
N GLU A 46 9.64 12.47 8.17
CA GLU A 46 10.06 11.23 8.84
C GLU A 46 8.91 10.22 8.91
N ILE A 47 9.23 8.95 8.63
CA ILE A 47 8.31 7.83 8.81
C ILE A 47 8.83 6.94 9.92
N THR A 48 8.02 6.77 10.97
CA THR A 48 8.30 5.87 12.08
C THR A 48 7.40 4.65 11.99
N ILE A 49 7.99 3.46 12.05
CA ILE A 49 7.26 2.19 12.12
C ILE A 49 7.29 1.70 13.57
N ALA A 50 6.11 1.41 14.14
CA ALA A 50 6.00 0.88 15.48
C ALA A 50 6.71 -0.49 15.59
N PRO A 51 7.31 -0.84 16.75
CA PRO A 51 8.05 -2.10 16.90
C PRO A 51 7.23 -3.35 16.56
N LEU A 52 5.94 -3.33 16.88
CA LEU A 52 4.98 -4.41 16.66
C LEU A 52 4.72 -4.67 15.16
N ALA A 53 4.80 -3.61 14.34
CA ALA A 53 4.55 -3.66 12.89
C ALA A 53 5.82 -3.85 12.07
N LYS A 54 7.01 -3.77 12.69
CA LYS A 54 8.29 -3.72 11.98
C LYS A 54 8.53 -4.89 11.04
N GLU A 55 8.14 -6.09 11.45
CA GLU A 55 8.29 -7.28 10.62
C GLU A 55 7.37 -7.23 9.38
N ALA A 56 6.09 -6.87 9.58
CA ALA A 56 5.11 -6.73 8.51
C ALA A 56 5.46 -5.61 7.52
N MET A 57 6.18 -4.56 7.99
CA MET A 57 6.61 -3.41 7.19
C MET A 57 7.99 -3.59 6.54
N THR A 58 8.53 -4.81 6.49
CA THR A 58 9.82 -5.08 5.85
C THR A 58 9.76 -4.80 4.35
N MET A 59 10.54 -3.81 3.89
CA MET A 59 10.60 -3.47 2.46
C MET A 59 11.41 -4.49 1.65
N GLY A 60 10.78 -5.09 0.64
CA GLY A 60 11.44 -5.89 -0.38
C GLY A 60 12.04 -5.04 -1.51
N LYS A 61 12.75 -5.70 -2.43
CA LYS A 61 13.35 -5.05 -3.61
C LYS A 61 12.31 -4.26 -4.42
N LEU A 62 11.14 -4.86 -4.67
CA LEU A 62 10.05 -4.22 -5.41
C LEU A 62 9.57 -2.93 -4.75
N HIS A 63 9.36 -2.93 -3.42
CA HIS A 63 8.96 -1.73 -2.68
C HIS A 63 10.00 -0.60 -2.85
N LYS A 64 11.29 -0.93 -2.76
CA LYS A 64 12.39 0.04 -2.91
C LYS A 64 12.45 0.62 -4.32
N GLU A 65 12.29 -0.20 -5.36
CA GLU A 65 12.30 0.26 -6.75
C GLU A 65 11.13 1.22 -7.04
N ILE A 66 9.94 0.93 -6.51
CA ILE A 66 8.78 1.82 -6.64
C ILE A 66 9.03 3.14 -5.90
N GLY A 67 9.50 3.09 -4.65
CA GLY A 67 9.81 4.28 -3.88
C GLY A 67 10.87 5.15 -4.54
N GLN A 68 11.94 4.54 -5.08
CA GLN A 68 12.98 5.25 -5.83
C GLN A 68 12.42 5.95 -7.07
N LEU A 69 11.55 5.29 -7.84
CA LEU A 69 10.92 5.91 -9.01
C LEU A 69 10.06 7.10 -8.62
N ILE A 70 9.26 6.99 -7.55
CA ILE A 70 8.41 8.09 -7.06
C ILE A 70 9.26 9.29 -6.66
N VAL A 71 10.30 9.07 -5.85
CA VAL A 71 11.21 10.14 -5.39
C VAL A 71 11.94 10.78 -6.57
N GLN A 72 12.55 9.98 -7.46
CA GLN A 72 13.27 10.50 -8.61
C GLN A 72 12.39 11.26 -9.58
N SER A 73 11.13 10.83 -9.76
CA SER A 73 10.19 11.54 -10.63
C SER A 73 9.74 12.86 -10.01
N ALA A 74 9.48 12.88 -8.69
CA ALA A 74 9.04 14.08 -7.97
C ALA A 74 10.15 15.12 -7.75
N GLU A 75 11.41 14.70 -7.65
CA GLU A 75 12.57 15.59 -7.46
C GLU A 75 13.16 16.13 -8.76
N ASP A 76 12.71 15.66 -9.92
CA ASP A 76 13.19 16.12 -11.23
C ASP A 76 12.60 17.51 -11.57
N PRO A 77 13.41 18.59 -11.57
CA PRO A 77 12.91 19.94 -11.79
C PRO A 77 12.40 20.18 -13.22
N GLU A 78 12.75 19.30 -14.16
CA GLU A 78 12.33 19.40 -15.56
C GLU A 78 11.00 18.68 -15.81
N LYS A 79 10.46 17.97 -14.81
CA LYS A 79 9.16 17.29 -14.91
C LYS A 79 8.04 18.14 -14.34
N SER A 80 6.95 18.20 -15.10
CA SER A 80 5.66 18.67 -14.62
C SER A 80 4.93 17.61 -13.80
N ASP A 81 4.02 18.03 -12.93
CA ASP A 81 3.14 17.14 -12.16
C ASP A 81 2.44 16.09 -13.04
N SER A 82 1.99 16.48 -14.24
CA SER A 82 1.37 15.57 -15.20
C SER A 82 2.30 14.45 -15.66
N GLN A 83 3.59 14.74 -15.84
CA GLN A 83 4.60 13.73 -16.19
C GLN A 83 4.90 12.83 -15.00
N VAL A 84 4.96 13.37 -13.78
CA VAL A 84 5.10 12.56 -12.55
C VAL A 84 3.94 11.58 -12.40
N ILE A 85 2.70 12.06 -12.58
CA ILE A 85 1.50 11.22 -12.57
C ILE A 85 1.58 10.14 -13.66
N GLN A 86 2.06 10.49 -14.85
CA GLN A 86 2.22 9.55 -15.95
C GLN A 86 3.23 8.44 -15.64
N ASP A 87 4.38 8.78 -15.06
CA ASP A 87 5.42 7.82 -14.67
C ASP A 87 4.89 6.84 -13.60
N ILE A 88 4.23 7.36 -12.56
CA ILE A 88 3.62 6.54 -11.51
C ILE A 88 2.55 5.63 -12.11
N SER A 89 1.73 6.15 -13.03
CA SER A 89 0.70 5.37 -13.72
C SER A 89 1.29 4.26 -14.59
N LEU A 90 2.39 4.53 -15.30
CA LEU A 90 3.11 3.54 -16.10
C LEU A 90 3.69 2.44 -15.21
N LYS A 91 4.34 2.81 -14.10
CA LYS A 91 4.89 1.82 -13.16
C LYS A 91 3.79 0.97 -12.51
N THR A 92 2.66 1.59 -12.16
CA THR A 92 1.51 0.86 -11.61
C THR A 92 0.99 -0.18 -12.61
N ARG A 93 0.82 0.19 -13.90
CA ARG A 93 0.44 -0.75 -14.96
C ARG A 93 1.45 -1.88 -15.17
N GLU A 94 2.74 -1.59 -15.08
CA GLU A 94 3.80 -2.61 -15.15
C GLU A 94 3.65 -3.64 -14.02
N ILE A 95 3.39 -3.17 -12.79
CA ILE A 95 3.19 -4.05 -11.64
C ILE A 95 1.92 -4.90 -11.82
N LEU A 96 0.82 -4.31 -12.28
CA LEU A 96 -0.41 -5.06 -12.56
C LEU A 96 -0.21 -6.11 -13.65
N SER A 97 0.63 -5.82 -14.65
CA SER A 97 1.01 -6.78 -15.69
C SER A 97 1.79 -7.97 -15.13
N ASN A 98 2.48 -7.81 -14.00
CA ASN A 98 3.13 -8.93 -13.30
C ASN A 98 2.12 -9.79 -12.51
N LEU A 99 0.96 -9.24 -12.15
CA LEU A 99 -0.11 -9.97 -11.47
C LEU A 99 -1.01 -10.74 -12.46
N ALA A 100 -1.19 -10.20 -13.67
CA ALA A 100 -2.07 -10.76 -14.70
C ALA A 100 -1.86 -12.26 -15.01
N PRO A 101 -0.62 -12.82 -15.07
CA PRO A 101 -0.41 -14.24 -15.33
C PRO A 101 -0.93 -15.18 -14.24
N PHE A 102 -1.24 -14.64 -13.06
CA PHE A 102 -1.79 -15.38 -11.91
C PHE A 102 -3.29 -15.17 -11.76
N SER A 103 -3.93 -14.53 -12.73
CA SER A 103 -5.34 -14.19 -12.69
C SER A 103 -6.11 -15.00 -13.72
N GLU A 104 -7.35 -15.37 -13.39
CA GLU A 104 -8.27 -16.07 -14.28
C GLU A 104 -9.60 -15.32 -14.36
N VAL A 105 -10.34 -15.53 -15.45
CA VAL A 105 -11.67 -14.93 -15.59
C VAL A 105 -12.64 -15.74 -14.73
N SER A 106 -13.42 -15.05 -13.91
CA SER A 106 -14.49 -15.64 -13.11
C SER A 106 -15.51 -16.36 -14.00
N GLY A 107 -16.25 -17.31 -13.41
CA GLY A 107 -17.22 -18.14 -14.16
C GLY A 107 -18.35 -17.35 -14.83
N ASP A 108 -18.58 -16.11 -14.44
CA ASP A 108 -19.53 -15.16 -15.06
C ASP A 108 -18.94 -14.37 -16.25
N GLY A 109 -17.63 -14.48 -16.50
CA GLY A 109 -16.94 -13.81 -17.60
C GLY A 109 -16.60 -12.33 -17.37
N GLU A 110 -17.00 -11.76 -16.22
CA GLU A 110 -16.98 -10.31 -16.02
C GLU A 110 -15.76 -9.80 -15.25
N LYS A 111 -15.11 -10.65 -14.44
CA LYS A 111 -14.08 -10.22 -13.48
C LYS A 111 -12.80 -11.06 -13.56
N LEU A 112 -11.66 -10.40 -13.43
CA LEU A 112 -10.38 -11.09 -13.21
C LEU A 112 -10.22 -11.38 -11.72
N VAL A 113 -9.96 -12.64 -11.39
CA VAL A 113 -9.78 -13.15 -10.03
C VAL A 113 -8.40 -13.77 -9.91
N LEU A 114 -7.71 -13.50 -8.80
CA LEU A 114 -6.41 -14.10 -8.50
C LEU A 114 -6.56 -15.60 -8.24
N ASN A 115 -5.84 -16.41 -9.02
CA ASN A 115 -5.64 -17.82 -8.76
C ASN A 115 -4.44 -17.99 -7.81
N PHE A 116 -4.74 -18.22 -6.54
CA PHE A 116 -3.73 -18.31 -5.48
C PHE A 116 -2.78 -19.51 -5.65
N GLU A 117 -3.25 -20.60 -6.24
CA GLU A 117 -2.43 -21.78 -6.51
C GLU A 117 -1.37 -21.48 -7.57
N LEU A 118 -1.72 -20.76 -8.64
CA LEU A 118 -0.77 -20.33 -9.66
C LEU A 118 0.30 -19.38 -9.09
N LEU A 119 -0.10 -18.48 -8.20
CA LEU A 119 0.84 -17.57 -7.52
C LEU A 119 1.84 -18.35 -6.67
N LYS A 120 1.37 -19.31 -5.85
CA LYS A 120 2.22 -20.16 -5.00
C LYS A 120 3.17 -21.06 -5.78
N GLN A 121 2.73 -21.58 -6.93
CA GLN A 121 3.56 -22.43 -7.79
C GLN A 121 4.82 -21.71 -8.30
N ARG A 122 4.80 -20.38 -8.43
CA ARG A 122 5.98 -19.60 -8.81
C ARG A 122 7.06 -19.53 -7.74
N ARG A 123 6.75 -19.85 -6.48
CA ARG A 123 7.69 -19.81 -5.35
C ARG A 123 8.43 -18.47 -5.24
N PHE A 124 7.67 -17.37 -5.28
CA PHE A 124 8.23 -16.05 -5.04
C PHE A 124 8.84 -15.97 -3.62
N PRO A 125 9.81 -15.05 -3.39
CA PRO A 125 10.15 -14.68 -2.02
C PRO A 125 8.90 -14.24 -1.26
N PRO A 126 8.77 -14.54 0.05
CA PRO A 126 7.55 -14.24 0.81
C PRO A 126 7.07 -12.79 0.70
N ALA A 127 7.99 -11.83 0.69
CA ALA A 127 7.66 -10.41 0.54
C ALA A 127 7.00 -10.08 -0.81
N THR A 128 7.43 -10.74 -1.90
CA THR A 128 6.85 -10.54 -3.23
C THR A 128 5.50 -11.25 -3.36
N GLU A 129 5.36 -12.46 -2.82
CA GLU A 129 4.07 -13.17 -2.78
C GLU A 129 3.03 -12.36 -1.99
N ASN A 130 3.38 -11.90 -0.79
CA ASN A 130 2.51 -11.07 0.04
C ASN A 130 2.13 -9.75 -0.65
N PHE A 131 3.08 -9.09 -1.31
CA PHE A 131 2.80 -7.88 -2.07
C PHE A 131 1.79 -8.14 -3.20
N LEU A 132 1.99 -9.19 -4.00
CA LEU A 132 1.07 -9.51 -5.10
C LEU A 132 -0.32 -9.91 -4.61
N TYR A 133 -0.40 -10.60 -3.47
CA TYR A 133 -1.67 -10.91 -2.81
C TYR A 133 -2.40 -9.64 -2.35
N HIS A 134 -1.71 -8.73 -1.65
CA HIS A 134 -2.32 -7.47 -1.20
C HIS A 134 -2.68 -6.55 -2.38
N LEU A 135 -1.89 -6.56 -3.46
CA LEU A 135 -2.22 -5.84 -4.69
C LEU A 135 -3.51 -6.38 -5.30
N ALA A 136 -3.67 -7.71 -5.39
CA ALA A 136 -4.91 -8.32 -5.85
C ALA A 136 -6.09 -7.94 -4.96
N ALA A 137 -5.90 -7.84 -3.64
CA ALA A 137 -6.94 -7.35 -2.72
C ALA A 137 -7.35 -5.90 -3.03
N ALA A 138 -6.37 -5.02 -3.24
CA ALA A 138 -6.62 -3.61 -3.57
C ALA A 138 -7.34 -3.44 -4.91
N GLU A 139 -7.01 -4.27 -5.90
CA GLU A 139 -7.67 -4.32 -7.22
C GLU A 139 -8.99 -5.11 -7.21
N GLN A 140 -9.47 -5.52 -6.03
CA GLN A 140 -10.69 -6.30 -5.84
C GLN A 140 -10.68 -7.66 -6.55
N MET A 141 -9.51 -8.23 -6.85
CA MET A 141 -9.34 -9.49 -7.57
C MET A 141 -9.41 -10.73 -6.66
N LEU A 142 -9.79 -10.59 -5.39
CA LEU A 142 -9.98 -11.75 -4.51
C LEU A 142 -11.37 -12.38 -4.71
N ASN A 143 -11.43 -13.70 -4.62
CA ASN A 143 -12.69 -14.45 -4.51
C ASN A 143 -13.08 -14.47 -3.02
N ILE A 144 -14.01 -13.60 -2.62
CA ILE A 144 -14.51 -13.47 -1.24
C ILE A 144 -15.93 -14.00 -1.18
#